data_AF-A0A1S4EDM5-F1
#
_entry.id   AF-A0A1S4EDM5-F1
#
_cell.length_a   1.000
_cell.length_b   1.000
_cell.length_c   1.000
_cell.angle_alpha   90.00
_cell.angle_beta   90.00
_cell.angle_gamma   90.00
#
_symmetry.space_group_name_H-M   'P 1'
#
loop_
_entity.id
_entity.type
_entity.pdbx_description
1 polymer ?
#
loop_
_entity_poly.entity_id
_entity_poly.type
_entity_poly.pdbx_seq_one_letter_code
_entity_poly.pdbx_strand_id
1 'polypeptide(L)'
;MLKTLNRNKVLTPVTFPVRAVFATQSIELLQFLIDTSPLGSSLTIWMSTDSDKVCISKLKDLIRTIGKDRIFLDVPEFIREKLNSNNTEPCPQEDTPKAEADSGIFGISWTTLLIFGVLALILVLVGVYMKWKSRIDIN
;
A
#
# COMPACT_ATOMS: atom_id res chain seq x y z
N MET A 1 16.92 10.37 -15.12
CA MET A 1 17.70 9.56 -16.09
C MET A 1 17.25 9.75 -17.53
N LEU A 2 16.01 9.43 -17.91
CA LEU A 2 15.52 9.53 -19.29
C LEU A 2 15.82 10.88 -19.98
N LYS A 3 15.58 12.00 -19.27
CA LYS A 3 15.92 13.35 -19.77
C LYS A 3 17.40 13.49 -20.16
N THR A 4 18.32 12.89 -19.40
CA THR A 4 19.75 12.92 -19.67
C THR A 4 20.11 12.10 -20.90
N LEU A 5 19.53 10.90 -21.04
CA LEU A 5 19.72 10.05 -22.22
C LEU A 5 19.24 10.76 -23.49
N ASN A 6 18.06 11.36 -23.43
CA ASN A 6 17.47 12.10 -24.56
C ASN A 6 18.27 13.35 -24.91
N ARG A 7 18.72 14.11 -23.90
CA ARG A 7 19.54 15.31 -24.11
C ARG A 7 20.86 14.99 -24.81
N ASN A 8 21.48 13.86 -24.44
CA ASN A 8 22.76 13.44 -25.01
C ASN A 8 22.61 12.57 -26.27
N LYS A 9 21.37 12.34 -26.74
CA LYS A 9 21.07 11.50 -27.93
C LYS A 9 21.77 10.14 -27.87
N VAL A 10 21.75 9.51 -26.69
CA VAL A 10 22.33 8.18 -26.52
C VAL A 10 21.48 7.19 -27.30
N LEU A 11 22.05 6.61 -28.36
CA LEU A 11 21.40 5.57 -29.18
C LEU A 11 21.81 4.16 -28.76
N THR A 12 22.84 4.04 -27.93
CA THR A 12 23.35 2.76 -27.44
C THR A 12 22.46 2.20 -26.34
N PRO A 13 22.28 0.87 -26.27
CA PRO A 13 21.62 0.21 -25.15
C PRO A 13 22.22 0.58 -23.80
N VAL A 14 21.38 0.74 -22.78
CA VAL A 14 21.81 1.03 -21.40
C VAL A 14 21.26 -0.03 -20.46
N THR A 15 22.08 -0.46 -19.50
CA THR A 15 21.65 -1.36 -18.43
C THR A 15 21.44 -0.57 -17.14
N PHE A 16 20.22 -0.59 -16.59
CA PHE A 16 19.92 0.11 -15.34
C PHE A 16 20.00 -0.85 -14.15
N PRO A 17 20.89 -0.60 -13.17
CA PRO A 17 20.91 -1.37 -11.94
C PRO A 17 19.80 -0.91 -11.00
N VAL A 18 18.97 -1.84 -10.52
CA VAL A 18 17.88 -1.59 -9.58
C VAL A 18 17.94 -2.61 -8.45
N ARG A 19 17.82 -2.14 -7.21
CA ARG A 19 17.79 -3.02 -6.04
C ARG A 19 16.49 -3.82 -6.04
N ALA A 20 16.56 -5.12 -5.75
CA ALA A 20 15.44 -6.05 -5.85
C ALA A 20 14.21 -5.61 -5.05
N VAL A 21 14.41 -5.06 -3.84
CA VAL A 21 13.31 -4.55 -2.99
C VAL A 21 12.48 -3.49 -3.73
N PHE A 22 13.13 -2.51 -4.34
CA PHE A 22 12.43 -1.44 -5.07
C PHE A 22 11.87 -1.93 -6.40
N ALA A 23 12.57 -2.86 -7.06
CA ALA A 23 12.13 -3.40 -8.33
C ALA A 23 10.77 -4.10 -8.24
N THR A 24 10.54 -4.82 -7.14
CA THR A 24 9.24 -5.48 -6.88
C THR A 24 8.11 -4.52 -6.58
N GLN A 25 8.39 -3.28 -6.15
CA GLN A 25 7.38 -2.28 -5.83
C GLN A 25 7.00 -1.39 -7.03
N SER A 26 7.84 -1.33 -8.07
CA SER A 26 7.72 -0.34 -9.15
C SER A 26 7.74 -0.96 -10.55
N ILE A 27 7.07 -2.11 -10.72
CA ILE A 27 7.07 -2.88 -11.98
C ILE A 27 6.67 -2.03 -13.19
N GLU A 28 5.56 -1.30 -13.09
CA GLU A 28 5.05 -0.46 -14.20
C GLU A 28 6.02 0.66 -14.58
N LEU A 29 6.65 1.29 -13.59
CA LEU A 29 7.63 2.35 -13.82
C LEU A 29 8.91 1.82 -14.47
N LEU A 30 9.34 0.62 -14.09
CA LEU A 30 10.51 -0.04 -14.68
C LEU A 30 10.23 -0.50 -16.11
N GLN A 31 9.03 -0.99 -16.38
CA GLN A 31 8.59 -1.29 -17.74
C GLN A 31 8.60 -0.02 -18.60
N PHE A 32 7.98 1.06 -18.13
CA PHE A 32 7.98 2.35 -18.83
C PHE A 32 9.41 2.88 -19.06
N LEU A 33 10.30 2.73 -18.08
CA LEU A 33 11.70 3.13 -18.22
C LEU A 33 12.39 2.37 -19.36
N ILE A 34 12.21 1.05 -19.44
CA ILE A 34 12.82 0.22 -20.48
C ILE A 34 12.23 0.52 -21.85
N ASP A 35 10.91 0.65 -21.93
CA ASP A 35 10.20 0.91 -23.20
C ASP A 35 10.50 2.31 -23.76
N THR A 36 10.82 3.27 -22.89
CA THR A 36 11.21 4.64 -23.28
C THR A 36 12.73 4.79 -23.49
N SER A 37 13.52 3.78 -23.12
CA SER A 37 14.98 3.80 -23.28
C SER A 37 15.40 3.32 -24.68
N PRO A 38 16.66 3.55 -25.09
CA PRO A 38 17.16 3.04 -26.36
C PRO A 38 16.92 1.53 -26.52
N LEU A 39 16.61 1.09 -27.74
CA LEU A 39 16.33 -0.31 -28.04
C LEU A 39 17.48 -1.21 -27.55
N GLY A 40 17.13 -2.33 -26.93
CA GLY A 40 18.09 -3.26 -26.31
C GLY A 40 18.51 -2.89 -24.89
N SER A 41 17.97 -1.82 -24.31
CA SER A 41 18.18 -1.50 -22.89
C SER A 41 17.66 -2.62 -21.97
N SER A 42 18.32 -2.78 -20.83
CA SER A 42 18.11 -3.90 -19.91
C SER A 42 18.12 -3.45 -18.45
N LEU A 43 17.68 -4.32 -17.54
CA LEU A 43 17.75 -4.11 -16.10
C LEU A 43 18.70 -5.11 -15.46
N THR A 44 19.49 -4.64 -14.50
CA THR A 44 20.18 -5.52 -13.55
C THR A 44 19.47 -5.43 -12.21
N ILE A 45 18.80 -6.50 -11.80
CA ILE A 45 18.14 -6.58 -10.51
C ILE A 45 19.12 -7.18 -9.51
N TRP A 46 19.53 -6.38 -8.52
CA TRP A 46 20.57 -6.78 -7.59
C TRP A 46 20.12 -6.78 -6.12
N MET A 47 20.70 -7.67 -5.32
CA MET A 47 20.48 -7.74 -3.88
C MET A 47 21.79 -8.13 -3.18
N SER A 48 22.17 -7.37 -2.17
CA SER A 48 23.43 -7.61 -1.44
C SER A 48 23.22 -8.09 0.00
N THR A 49 22.03 -7.95 0.58
CA THR A 49 21.82 -8.17 2.02
C THR A 49 20.50 -8.87 2.26
N ASP A 50 20.49 -9.82 3.20
CA ASP A 50 19.33 -10.63 3.59
C ASP A 50 18.22 -9.83 4.27
N SER A 51 18.50 -8.56 4.63
CA SER A 51 17.53 -7.62 5.18
C SER A 51 16.48 -7.17 4.16
N ASP A 52 16.76 -7.33 2.86
CA ASP A 52 15.83 -6.88 1.82
C ASP A 52 14.67 -7.88 1.73
N LYS A 53 13.49 -7.45 2.22
CA LYS A 53 12.22 -8.19 2.08
C LYS A 53 11.74 -8.17 0.63
N VAL A 54 12.35 -8.99 -0.22
CA VAL A 54 11.98 -9.10 -1.64
C VAL A 54 10.78 -10.02 -1.79
N CYS A 55 9.70 -9.53 -2.42
CA CYS A 55 8.58 -10.38 -2.77
C CYS A 55 8.89 -11.21 -4.02
N ILE A 56 9.03 -12.53 -3.86
CA ILE A 56 9.39 -13.46 -4.93
C ILE A 56 8.33 -13.52 -6.03
N SER A 57 7.02 -13.49 -5.68
CA SER A 57 5.96 -13.49 -6.69
C SER A 57 6.01 -12.24 -7.57
N LYS A 58 6.13 -11.05 -6.98
CA LYS A 58 6.31 -9.80 -7.73
C LYS A 58 7.60 -9.77 -8.55
N LEU A 59 8.66 -10.42 -8.07
CA LEU A 59 9.90 -10.53 -8.84
C LEU A 59 9.71 -11.43 -10.07
N LYS A 60 8.97 -12.55 -9.95
CA LYS A 60 8.56 -13.38 -11.09
C LYS A 60 7.71 -12.60 -12.07
N ASP A 61 6.77 -11.80 -11.57
CA ASP A 61 5.92 -10.93 -12.40
C ASP A 61 6.76 -9.90 -13.15
N LEU A 62 7.72 -9.24 -12.49
CA LEU A 62 8.66 -8.32 -13.13
C LEU A 62 9.43 -8.99 -14.28
N ILE A 63 9.96 -10.20 -14.03
CA ILE A 63 10.71 -10.98 -15.05
C ILE A 63 9.81 -11.32 -16.24
N ARG A 64 8.55 -11.71 -15.98
CA ARG A 64 7.57 -12.01 -17.03
C ARG A 64 7.17 -10.78 -17.82
N THR A 65 6.96 -9.65 -17.15
CA THR A 65 6.50 -8.39 -17.76
C THR A 65 7.57 -7.78 -18.66
N ILE A 66 8.82 -7.73 -18.22
CA ILE A 66 9.91 -7.10 -18.98
C ILE A 66 10.54 -8.07 -19.98
N GLY A 67 10.54 -9.37 -19.66
CA GLY A 67 11.20 -10.40 -20.46
C GLY A 67 12.54 -10.83 -19.85
N LYS A 68 12.78 -12.14 -19.85
CA LYS A 68 13.99 -12.76 -19.29
C LYS A 68 15.26 -12.37 -20.05
N ASP A 69 15.13 -12.04 -21.33
CA ASP A 69 16.20 -11.58 -22.22
C ASP A 69 16.72 -10.17 -21.87
N ARG A 70 15.93 -9.36 -21.17
CA ARG A 70 16.27 -7.98 -20.80
C ARG A 70 16.55 -7.79 -19.31
N ILE A 71 16.59 -8.87 -18.54
CA ILE A 71 16.85 -8.84 -17.09
C ILE A 71 18.07 -9.69 -16.74
N PHE A 72 19.03 -9.05 -16.07
CA PHE A 72 20.14 -9.70 -15.38
C PHE A 72 19.82 -9.78 -13.89
N LEU A 73 19.91 -10.98 -13.32
CA LEU A 73 19.62 -11.24 -11.90
C LEU A 73 20.93 -11.47 -11.14
N ASP A 74 21.30 -10.49 -10.33
CA ASP A 74 22.44 -10.54 -9.42
C ASP A 74 21.94 -10.64 -7.96
N VAL A 75 21.43 -11.83 -7.63
CA VAL A 75 20.82 -12.12 -6.33
C VAL A 75 21.49 -13.33 -5.69
N PRO A 76 21.52 -13.41 -4.34
CA PRO A 76 22.06 -14.55 -3.62
C PRO A 76 21.32 -15.86 -3.93
N GLU A 77 21.96 -16.99 -3.65
CA GLU A 77 21.45 -18.32 -4.01
C GLU A 77 20.07 -18.62 -3.41
N PHE A 78 19.81 -18.22 -2.16
CA PHE A 78 18.51 -18.46 -1.51
C PHE A 78 17.34 -17.77 -2.25
N ILE A 79 17.56 -16.63 -2.91
CA ILE A 79 16.55 -15.99 -3.75
C ILE A 79 16.39 -16.75 -5.07
N ARG A 80 17.50 -17.22 -5.65
CA ARG A 80 17.52 -17.99 -6.90
C ARG A 80 16.76 -19.31 -6.76
N GLU A 81 16.96 -20.02 -5.66
CA GLU A 81 16.23 -21.24 -5.33
C GLU A 81 14.72 -20.98 -5.21
N LYS A 82 14.33 -19.92 -4.49
CA LYS A 82 12.92 -19.51 -4.36
C LYS A 82 12.29 -19.15 -5.71
N LEU A 83 13.04 -18.47 -6.59
CA LEU A 83 12.59 -18.14 -7.94
C LEU A 83 12.33 -19.39 -8.80
N ASN A 84 13.14 -20.44 -8.63
CA ASN A 84 12.98 -21.70 -9.36
C ASN A 84 11.91 -22.62 -8.76
N SER A 85 11.49 -22.39 -7.51
CA SER A 85 10.42 -23.16 -6.88
C SER A 85 9.03 -22.84 -7.47
N ASN A 86 8.16 -23.83 -7.56
CA ASN A 86 6.74 -23.64 -7.92
C ASN A 86 5.89 -23.12 -6.75
N ASN A 87 6.50 -22.96 -5.58
CA ASN A 87 5.80 -22.49 -4.39
C ASN A 87 5.69 -20.97 -4.44
N THR A 88 4.47 -20.48 -4.29
CA THR A 88 4.20 -19.03 -4.17
C THR A 88 4.18 -18.69 -2.69
N GLU A 89 5.29 -18.15 -2.17
CA GLU A 89 5.28 -17.53 -0.85
C GLU A 89 4.49 -16.21 -0.92
N PRO A 90 3.58 -15.94 0.04
CA PRO A 90 2.94 -14.64 0.15
C PRO A 90 4.01 -13.54 0.26
N CYS A 91 3.78 -12.40 -0.40
CA CYS A 91 4.67 -11.26 -0.23
C CYS A 91 4.76 -10.90 1.25
N PRO A 92 5.96 -10.57 1.77
CA PRO A 92 6.08 -9.90 3.05
C PRO A 92 5.12 -8.70 3.04
N GLN A 93 4.15 -8.71 3.94
CA GLN A 93 3.29 -7.55 4.11
C GLN A 93 4.23 -6.40 4.46
N GLU A 94 4.14 -5.31 3.69
CA GLU A 94 4.82 -4.09 4.05
C GLU A 94 4.33 -3.75 5.45
N ASP A 95 5.26 -3.65 6.40
CA ASP A 95 5.01 -3.14 7.74
C ASP A 95 4.70 -1.64 7.56
N THR A 96 3.61 -1.33 6.86
CA THR A 96 2.91 -0.09 7.05
C THR A 96 2.80 0.02 8.56
N PRO A 97 3.24 1.14 9.19
CA PRO A 97 2.66 1.44 10.48
C PRO A 97 1.18 1.26 10.21
N LYS A 98 0.51 0.39 10.98
CA LYS A 98 -0.94 0.40 11.00
C LYS A 98 -1.22 1.87 11.26
N ALA A 99 -1.58 2.61 10.20
CA ALA A 99 -2.50 3.68 10.32
C ALA A 99 -3.66 2.92 10.95
N GLU A 100 -3.68 2.97 12.27
CA GLU A 100 -4.90 2.95 13.03
C GLU A 100 -5.81 3.80 12.17
N ALA A 101 -6.67 3.11 11.42
CA ALA A 101 -7.85 3.70 10.90
C ALA A 101 -8.56 4.15 12.16
N ASP A 102 -8.20 5.33 12.64
CA ASP A 102 -9.07 6.17 13.41
C ASP A 102 -10.16 6.51 12.42
N SER A 103 -11.04 5.52 12.22
CA SER A 103 -12.39 5.73 11.77
C SER A 103 -12.89 6.78 12.74
N GLY A 104 -12.87 8.04 12.28
CA GLY A 104 -13.52 9.18 12.90
C GLY A 104 -15.03 8.98 12.91
N ILE A 105 -15.47 7.89 13.52
CA ILE A 105 -16.76 7.74 14.16
C ILE A 105 -16.40 7.53 15.61
N PHE A 106 -16.23 8.67 16.29
CA PHE A 106 -16.39 8.89 17.71
C PHE A 106 -17.03 7.65 18.37
N GLY A 107 -16.26 6.91 19.15
CA GLY A 107 -16.77 5.77 19.91
C GLY A 107 -17.92 6.26 20.79
N ILE A 108 -19.15 6.09 20.30
CA ILE A 108 -20.35 6.25 21.11
C ILE A 108 -20.33 5.02 22.02
N SER A 109 -19.59 5.13 23.13
CA SER A 109 -19.65 4.17 24.23
C SER A 109 -21.12 3.93 24.56
N TRP A 110 -21.53 2.71 24.83
CA TRP A 110 -22.92 2.41 25.22
C TRP A 110 -23.43 3.29 26.36
N THR A 111 -22.52 3.84 27.17
CA THR A 111 -22.83 4.83 28.21
C THR A 111 -23.36 6.15 27.66
N THR A 112 -22.89 6.65 26.50
CA THR A 112 -23.36 7.91 25.93
C THR A 112 -24.75 7.77 25.30
N LEU A 113 -25.08 6.63 24.68
CA LEU A 113 -26.45 6.34 24.23
C LEU A 113 -27.45 6.27 25.39
N LEU A 114 -27.06 5.68 26.52
CA LEU A 114 -27.90 5.65 27.73
C LEU A 114 -28.12 7.05 28.30
N ILE A 115 -27.09 7.91 28.33
CA ILE A 115 -27.22 9.28 28.82
C ILE A 115 -28.18 10.10 27.94
N PHE A 116 -28.05 10.04 26.62
CA PHE A 116 -28.96 10.76 25.72
C PHE A 116 -30.41 10.24 25.83
N GLY A 117 -30.60 8.92 25.98
CA GLY A 117 -31.92 8.34 26.19
C GLY A 117 -32.59 8.81 27.49
N VAL A 118 -31.85 8.85 28.60
CA VAL A 118 -32.36 9.32 29.89
C VAL A 118 -32.67 10.82 29.86
N LEU A 119 -31.82 11.64 29.23
CA LEU A 119 -32.04 13.08 29.11
C LEU A 119 -33.33 13.39 28.31
N ALA A 120 -33.56 12.67 27.21
CA ALA A 120 -34.78 12.82 26.42
C ALA A 120 -36.04 12.46 27.22
N LEU A 121 -35.99 11.38 28.02
CA LEU A 121 -37.10 10.98 28.89
C LEU A 121 -37.41 12.04 29.96
N ILE A 122 -36.37 12.63 30.57
CA ILE A 122 -36.52 13.71 31.55
C ILE A 122 -37.19 14.93 30.92
N LEU A 123 -36.78 15.33 29.71
CA LEU A 123 -37.40 16.47 29.02
C LEU A 123 -38.87 16.22 28.70
N VAL A 124 -39.25 15.00 28.28
CA VAL A 124 -40.65 14.63 28.07
C VAL A 124 -41.44 14.68 29.37
N LEU A 125 -40.89 14.14 30.46
CA LEU A 125 -41.54 14.16 31.78
C LEU A 125 -41.70 15.59 32.32
N VAL A 126 -40.71 16.45 32.17
CA VAL A 126 -40.79 17.88 32.55
C VAL A 126 -41.85 18.58 31.71
N GLY A 127 -41.92 18.32 30.40
CA GLY A 127 -42.96 18.88 29.53
C GLY A 127 -44.38 18.46 29.94
N VAL A 128 -44.57 17.18 30.28
CA VAL A 128 -45.85 16.67 30.80
C VAL A 128 -46.17 17.28 32.16
N TYR A 129 -45.20 17.38 33.06
CA TYR A 129 -45.36 17.98 34.38
C TYR A 129 -45.75 19.46 34.29
N MET A 130 -45.08 20.25 33.45
CA MET A 130 -45.41 21.66 33.24
C MET A 130 -46.83 21.82 32.67
N LYS A 131 -47.22 20.96 31.72
CA LYS A 131 -48.57 20.99 31.14
C LYS A 131 -49.65 20.55 32.14
N TRP A 132 -49.34 19.63 33.04
CA TRP A 132 -50.23 19.24 34.13
C TRP A 132 -50.39 20.34 35.18
N LYS A 133 -49.27 20.96 35.61
CA LYS A 133 -49.28 22.09 36.57
C LYS A 133 -50.07 23.29 36.06
N SER A 134 -49.91 23.65 34.78
CA SER A 134 -50.69 24.73 34.16
C SER A 134 -52.21 24.48 34.13
N ARG A 135 -52.68 23.23 34.29
CA ARG A 135 -54.11 22.92 34.40
C ARG A 135 -54.64 22.95 35.83
N ILE A 136 -53.77 22.95 36.84
CA ILE A 136 -54.16 23.03 38.26
C ILE A 136 -54.25 24.49 38.70
N ASP A 137 -53.42 25.38 38.18
CA ASP A 137 -53.40 26.80 38.55
C ASP A 137 -54.54 27.64 37.91
N ILE A 138 -55.55 27.01 37.28
CA ILE A 138 -56.71 27.68 36.63
C ILE A 138 -58.04 27.34 37.36
N ASN A 139 -57.99 26.76 38.56
CA ASN A 139 -59.19 26.49 39.36
C ASN A 139 -59.00 26.86 40.84
#